data_AF-A0A936YWI5-F1
#
_entry.id   AF-A0A936YWI5-F1
#
_cell.length_a   1.000
_cell.length_b   1.000
_cell.length_c   1.000
_cell.angle_alpha   90.00
_cell.angle_beta   90.00
_cell.angle_gamma   90.00
#
_symmetry.space_group_name_H-M   'P 1'
#
loop_
_entity.id
_entity.type
_entity.pdbx_description
1 polymer ?
#
loop_
_entity_poly.entity_id
_entity_poly.type
_entity_poly.pdbx_seq_one_letter_code
_entity_poly.pdbx_strand_id
1 'polypeptide(L)'
;MFDPRLPYPASVVAGKNRLSADDVLLLRRHMFPMGLLTTGDAELLWTIHCASVERSCEWEAWFVEQMAEFVVVRCHPQYALDDHNAGWLLGNFASDDAISDSVALEVCLHAMELAADVPDMLSALILDQLRLVFAGGKGAYAKGRAAKRAGIASCDIDFIYRILRGSVHKGKMLLSQREIAVLDAIDVLVQNEINHPAWADLMRSIAARDSNGHASPVPWLQMLLREMQDMDAA
;
A
#
# COMPACT_ATOMS: atom_id res chain seq x y z
N MET A 1 -7.34 20.75 -15.54
CA MET A 1 -6.88 22.15 -15.43
C MET A 1 -7.46 22.74 -14.16
N PHE A 2 -6.70 22.73 -13.07
CA PHE A 2 -7.07 23.39 -11.81
C PHE A 2 -5.80 24.01 -11.24
N ASP A 3 -5.77 25.35 -11.17
CA ASP A 3 -4.86 26.13 -10.34
C ASP A 3 -5.73 27.06 -9.48
N PRO A 4 -6.15 26.62 -8.29
CA PRO A 4 -6.48 27.54 -7.22
C PRO A 4 -5.16 27.88 -6.53
N ARG A 5 -4.74 29.14 -6.60
CA ARG A 5 -3.52 29.66 -5.97
C ARG A 5 -3.33 29.03 -4.59
N LEU A 6 -2.37 28.11 -4.48
CA LEU A 6 -2.10 27.38 -3.25
C LEU A 6 -1.90 28.39 -2.10
N PRO A 7 -2.52 28.18 -0.92
CA PRO A 7 -2.38 29.11 0.19
C PRO A 7 -0.91 29.21 0.60
N TYR A 8 -0.49 30.35 1.15
CA TYR A 8 0.82 30.41 1.79
C TYR A 8 0.77 29.53 3.06
N PRO A 9 1.76 28.65 3.31
CA PRO A 9 3.03 28.51 2.59
C PRO A 9 3.09 27.40 1.51
N ALA A 10 2.00 26.66 1.25
CA ALA A 10 1.94 25.63 0.22
C ALA A 10 2.40 26.09 -1.17
N SER A 11 2.07 27.31 -1.59
CA SER A 11 2.53 27.88 -2.86
C SER A 11 4.05 28.01 -2.95
N VAL A 12 4.72 28.35 -1.84
CA VAL A 12 6.19 28.47 -1.80
C VAL A 12 6.83 27.09 -1.87
N VAL A 13 6.28 26.12 -1.14
CA VAL A 13 6.79 24.74 -1.10
C VAL A 13 6.57 24.05 -2.45
N ALA A 14 5.37 24.15 -3.03
CA ALA A 14 5.05 23.56 -4.34
C ALA A 14 5.80 24.22 -5.50
N GLY A 15 6.27 25.47 -5.33
CA GLY A 15 7.12 26.15 -6.31
C GLY A 15 8.58 25.68 -6.31
N LYS A 16 8.98 24.80 -5.37
CA LYS A 16 10.34 24.25 -5.32
C LYS A 16 10.48 23.04 -6.24
N ASN A 17 11.64 22.90 -6.85
CA ASN A 17 11.97 21.70 -7.64
C ASN A 17 12.20 20.46 -6.76
N ARG A 18 12.59 20.67 -5.49
CA ARG A 18 12.87 19.61 -4.53
C ARG A 18 12.26 19.89 -3.16
N LEU A 19 11.56 18.89 -2.62
CA LEU A 19 10.98 18.93 -1.28
C LEU A 19 11.97 18.37 -0.24
N SER A 20 12.24 19.17 0.79
CA SER A 20 13.26 18.91 1.82
C SER A 20 12.66 18.76 3.22
N ALA A 21 13.47 18.32 4.18
CA ALA A 21 13.07 18.26 5.59
C ALA A 21 12.65 19.63 6.16
N ASP A 22 13.24 20.73 5.68
CA ASP A 22 12.84 22.08 6.08
C ASP A 22 11.42 22.42 5.64
N ASP A 23 10.99 21.91 4.48
CA ASP A 23 9.62 22.08 3.98
C ASP A 23 8.62 21.32 4.84
N VAL A 24 8.98 20.11 5.29
CA VAL A 24 8.19 19.34 6.25
C VAL A 24 7.99 20.13 7.55
N LEU A 25 9.06 20.69 8.11
CA LEU A 25 8.99 21.50 9.33
C LEU A 25 8.11 22.74 9.13
N LEU A 26 8.24 23.40 7.98
CA LEU A 26 7.47 24.58 7.65
C LEU A 26 5.97 24.25 7.55
N LEU A 27 5.60 23.19 6.83
CA LEU A 27 4.21 22.75 6.69
C LEU A 27 3.64 22.29 8.03
N ARG A 28 4.37 21.45 8.78
CA ARG A 28 3.96 21.02 10.13
C ARG A 28 3.72 22.21 11.05
N ARG A 29 4.58 23.23 11.03
CA ARG A 29 4.45 24.36 11.95
C ARG A 29 3.35 25.34 11.57
N HIS A 30 3.17 25.61 10.28
CA HIS A 30 2.38 26.74 9.82
C HIS A 30 1.08 26.36 9.11
N MET A 31 0.98 25.15 8.56
CA MET A 31 -0.18 24.72 7.78
C MET A 31 -0.92 23.53 8.41
N PHE A 32 -0.18 22.56 8.93
CA PHE A 32 -0.70 21.34 9.53
C PHE A 32 -0.20 21.12 10.98
N PRO A 33 -0.40 22.09 11.90
CA PRO A 33 0.06 21.97 13.29
C PRO A 33 -0.60 20.84 14.06
N MET A 34 -1.77 20.38 13.61
CA MET A 34 -2.54 19.29 14.20
C MET A 34 -2.69 18.10 13.24
N GLY A 35 -1.81 18.02 12.21
CA GLY A 35 -1.95 17.06 11.11
C GLY A 35 -3.05 17.46 10.12
N LEU A 36 -3.49 16.49 9.31
CA LEU A 36 -4.58 16.65 8.35
C LEU A 36 -5.91 16.44 9.08
N LEU A 37 -6.82 17.41 8.98
CA LEU A 37 -8.12 17.36 9.67
C LEU A 37 -9.28 17.17 8.71
N THR A 38 -9.12 17.59 7.46
CA THR A 38 -10.16 17.55 6.44
C THR A 38 -9.67 16.92 5.15
N THR A 39 -10.60 16.45 4.33
CA THR A 39 -10.30 15.96 2.97
C THR A 39 -9.56 17.01 2.14
N GLY A 40 -9.92 18.28 2.31
CA GLY A 40 -9.23 19.39 1.63
C GLY A 40 -7.77 19.55 2.04
N ASP A 41 -7.42 19.24 3.30
CA ASP A 41 -6.01 19.24 3.75
C ASP A 41 -5.21 18.12 3.08
N ALA A 42 -5.82 16.94 2.95
CA ALA A 42 -5.21 15.79 2.30
C ALA A 42 -5.04 16.01 0.79
N GLU A 43 -6.05 16.58 0.11
CA GLU A 43 -5.97 16.98 -1.30
C GLU A 43 -4.91 18.05 -1.53
N LEU A 44 -4.78 19.01 -0.61
CA LEU A 44 -3.76 20.05 -0.66
C LEU A 44 -2.36 19.45 -0.50
N LEU A 45 -2.16 18.55 0.47
CA LEU A 45 -0.89 17.86 0.67
C LEU A 45 -0.52 17.00 -0.55
N TRP A 46 -1.49 16.28 -1.13
CA TRP A 46 -1.30 15.53 -2.37
C TRP A 46 -0.90 16.44 -3.54
N THR A 47 -1.53 17.61 -3.66
CA THR A 47 -1.18 18.59 -4.70
C THR A 47 0.26 19.08 -4.57
N ILE A 48 0.72 19.35 -3.34
CA ILE A 48 2.12 19.73 -3.08
C ILE A 48 3.07 18.58 -3.46
N HIS A 49 2.71 17.35 -3.10
CA HIS A 49 3.48 16.14 -3.46
C HIS A 49 3.62 16.01 -4.98
N CYS A 50 2.51 16.09 -5.71
CA CYS A 50 2.49 15.97 -7.18
C CYS A 50 3.21 17.11 -7.91
N ALA A 51 3.27 18.31 -7.32
CA ALA A 51 3.92 19.46 -7.95
C ALA A 51 5.46 19.31 -8.05
N SER A 52 6.06 18.49 -7.20
CA SER A 52 7.53 18.36 -7.10
C SER A 52 8.05 17.10 -7.78
N VAL A 53 9.20 17.20 -8.44
CA VAL A 53 9.85 16.08 -9.14
C VAL A 53 10.83 15.34 -8.23
N GLU A 54 11.61 16.08 -7.44
CA GLU A 54 12.56 15.49 -6.48
C GLU A 54 12.03 15.60 -5.05
N ARG A 55 12.11 14.51 -4.29
CA ARG A 55 11.62 14.46 -2.91
C ARG A 55 12.67 13.79 -2.02
N SER A 56 12.84 14.34 -0.84
CA SER A 56 13.71 13.76 0.20
C SER A 56 13.02 12.59 0.90
N CYS A 57 13.79 11.67 1.48
CA CYS A 57 13.21 10.52 2.19
C CYS A 57 12.41 10.97 3.42
N GLU A 58 12.82 12.08 4.06
CA GLU A 58 12.08 12.68 5.17
C GLU A 58 10.72 13.22 4.73
N TRP A 59 10.64 13.80 3.53
CA TRP A 59 9.37 14.22 2.95
C TRP A 59 8.45 13.03 2.67
N GLU A 60 8.97 12.00 1.99
CA GLU A 60 8.18 10.83 1.63
C GLU A 60 7.66 10.10 2.87
N ALA A 61 8.50 9.88 3.88
CA ALA A 61 8.10 9.27 5.14
C ALA A 61 7.03 10.09 5.86
N TRP A 62 7.20 11.41 5.92
CA TRP A 62 6.20 12.29 6.53
C TRP A 62 4.86 12.27 5.77
N PHE A 63 4.91 12.32 4.44
CA PHE A 63 3.73 12.28 3.59
C PHE A 63 2.95 10.97 3.79
N VAL A 64 3.66 9.83 3.79
CA VAL A 64 3.07 8.50 4.03
C VAL A 64 2.34 8.47 5.38
N GLU A 65 3.03 8.88 6.45
CA GLU A 65 2.48 8.91 7.79
C GLU A 65 1.21 9.78 7.86
N GLN A 66 1.27 11.02 7.36
CA GLN A 66 0.12 11.92 7.49
C GLN A 66 -1.10 11.45 6.71
N MET A 67 -0.91 10.92 5.51
CA MET A 67 -2.03 10.44 4.69
C MET A 67 -2.64 9.18 5.29
N ALA A 68 -1.82 8.23 5.78
CA ALA A 68 -2.32 7.02 6.42
C ALA A 68 -3.03 7.34 7.75
N GLU A 69 -2.46 8.21 8.59
CA GLU A 69 -3.09 8.67 9.83
C GLU A 69 -4.43 9.35 9.55
N PHE A 70 -4.50 10.21 8.53
CA PHE A 70 -5.75 10.87 8.16
C PHE A 70 -6.84 9.87 7.80
N VAL A 71 -6.55 8.94 6.89
CA VAL A 71 -7.56 8.02 6.36
C VAL A 71 -7.98 6.99 7.41
N VAL A 72 -7.06 6.52 8.26
CA VAL A 72 -7.35 5.45 9.23
C VAL A 72 -7.80 6.00 10.57
N VAL A 73 -7.17 7.05 11.09
CA VAL A 73 -7.39 7.53 12.47
C VAL A 73 -8.40 8.68 12.52
N ARG A 74 -8.44 9.55 11.50
CA ARG A 74 -9.26 10.77 11.51
C ARG A 74 -10.60 10.59 10.81
N CYS A 75 -10.64 9.86 9.70
CA CYS A 75 -11.89 9.53 9.02
C CYS A 75 -12.72 8.53 9.84
N HIS A 76 -14.04 8.64 9.71
CA HIS A 76 -14.95 7.64 10.27
C HIS A 76 -15.15 6.51 9.23
N PRO A 77 -15.20 5.23 9.63
CA PRO A 77 -14.98 4.71 10.98
C PRO A 77 -13.50 4.78 11.40
N GLN A 78 -13.24 5.17 12.66
CA GLN A 78 -11.86 5.27 13.16
C GLN A 78 -11.25 3.89 13.30
N TYR A 79 -9.97 3.79 12.94
CA TYR A 79 -9.14 2.58 12.96
C TYR A 79 -9.63 1.46 12.03
N ALA A 80 -10.53 1.76 11.08
CA ALA A 80 -11.01 0.81 10.10
C ALA A 80 -11.09 1.46 8.72
N LEU A 81 -10.69 0.72 7.69
CA LEU A 81 -10.92 1.12 6.32
C LEU A 81 -12.24 0.52 5.87
N ASP A 82 -13.25 1.36 5.68
CA ASP A 82 -14.47 0.95 4.98
C ASP A 82 -14.31 1.14 3.46
N ASP A 83 -15.29 0.65 2.70
CA ASP A 83 -15.30 0.77 1.24
C ASP A 83 -15.26 2.24 0.78
N HIS A 84 -15.79 3.17 1.58
CA HIS A 84 -15.81 4.59 1.25
C HIS A 84 -14.42 5.21 1.35
N ASN A 85 -13.74 5.02 2.49
CA ASN A 85 -12.40 5.54 2.75
C ASN A 85 -11.38 4.88 1.81
N ALA A 86 -11.50 3.57 1.58
CA ALA A 86 -10.67 2.86 0.61
C ALA A 86 -10.93 3.34 -0.83
N GLY A 87 -12.19 3.55 -1.20
CA GLY A 87 -12.56 4.10 -2.50
C GLY A 87 -12.02 5.52 -2.72
N TRP A 88 -12.06 6.37 -1.70
CA TRP A 88 -11.46 7.70 -1.74
C TRP A 88 -9.93 7.63 -1.90
N LEU A 89 -9.26 6.78 -1.11
CA LEU A 89 -7.81 6.58 -1.19
C LEU A 89 -7.37 6.15 -2.60
N LEU A 90 -8.06 5.15 -3.15
CA LEU A 90 -7.80 4.65 -4.50
C LEU A 90 -8.15 5.69 -5.57
N GLY A 91 -9.24 6.43 -5.43
CA GLY A 91 -9.62 7.49 -6.37
C GLY A 91 -8.61 8.63 -6.46
N ASN A 92 -7.82 8.86 -5.40
CA ASN A 92 -6.76 9.87 -5.40
C ASN A 92 -5.44 9.36 -5.99
N PHE A 93 -5.13 8.07 -5.81
CA PHE A 93 -3.80 7.51 -6.10
C PHE A 93 -3.73 6.59 -7.31
N ALA A 94 -4.82 5.90 -7.64
CA ALA A 94 -4.90 4.97 -8.76
C ALA A 94 -5.46 5.67 -10.00
N SER A 95 -4.96 5.26 -11.16
CA SER A 95 -5.51 5.61 -12.47
C SER A 95 -5.43 4.38 -13.36
N ASP A 96 -6.53 4.05 -14.06
CA ASP A 96 -6.65 2.83 -14.86
C ASP A 96 -6.21 1.54 -14.09
N ASP A 97 -6.72 1.39 -12.87
CA ASP A 97 -6.44 0.28 -11.93
C ASP A 97 -4.96 0.12 -11.51
N ALA A 98 -4.09 1.09 -11.86
CA ALA A 98 -2.68 1.10 -11.49
C ALA A 98 -2.33 2.30 -10.62
N ILE A 99 -1.62 2.05 -9.52
CA ILE A 99 -1.01 3.12 -8.72
C ILE A 99 0.31 3.48 -9.41
N SER A 100 0.50 4.75 -9.78
CA SER A 100 1.65 5.16 -10.60
C SER A 100 2.86 5.67 -9.81
N ASP A 101 2.63 6.14 -8.58
CA ASP A 101 3.61 6.72 -7.67
C ASP A 101 3.93 5.76 -6.52
N SER A 102 5.22 5.53 -6.24
CA SER A 102 5.67 4.57 -5.22
C SER A 102 5.34 5.01 -3.80
N VAL A 103 5.33 6.31 -3.54
CA VAL A 103 4.99 6.86 -2.22
C VAL A 103 3.49 6.67 -1.99
N ALA A 104 2.66 6.88 -3.01
CA ALA A 104 1.23 6.62 -2.93
C ALA A 104 0.90 5.14 -2.67
N LEU A 105 1.64 4.20 -3.29
CA LEU A 105 1.52 2.77 -2.98
C LEU A 105 1.89 2.49 -1.52
N GLU A 106 2.93 3.13 -1.01
CA GLU A 106 3.35 2.98 0.39
C GLU A 106 2.32 3.57 1.36
N VAL A 107 1.62 4.65 1.01
CA VAL A 107 0.46 5.14 1.79
C VAL A 107 -0.61 4.05 1.90
N CYS A 108 -0.96 3.40 0.79
CA CYS A 108 -1.97 2.34 0.80
C CYS A 108 -1.56 1.16 1.69
N LEU A 109 -0.31 0.69 1.56
CA LEU A 109 0.23 -0.36 2.41
C LEU A 109 0.18 0.07 3.88
N HIS A 110 0.73 1.24 4.20
CA HIS A 110 0.78 1.72 5.57
C HIS A 110 -0.63 1.94 6.18
N ALA A 111 -1.60 2.42 5.39
CA ALA A 111 -2.99 2.52 5.84
C ALA A 111 -3.60 1.15 6.16
N MET A 112 -3.37 0.14 5.31
CA MET A 112 -3.79 -1.24 5.57
C MET A 112 -3.11 -1.82 6.81
N GLU A 113 -1.87 -1.41 7.07
CA GLU A 113 -1.09 -1.84 8.22
C GLU A 113 -1.59 -1.26 9.54
N LEU A 114 -2.13 -0.05 9.53
CA LEU A 114 -2.72 0.64 10.69
C LEU A 114 -4.17 0.25 10.96
N ALA A 115 -4.92 -0.13 9.92
CA ALA A 115 -6.34 -0.44 10.03
C ALA A 115 -6.58 -1.82 10.68
N ALA A 116 -7.58 -1.90 11.55
CA ALA A 116 -8.03 -3.16 12.13
C ALA A 116 -8.74 -4.04 11.10
N ASP A 117 -9.50 -3.41 10.21
CA ASP A 117 -10.23 -4.05 9.12
C ASP A 117 -9.90 -3.36 7.80
N VAL A 118 -9.68 -4.18 6.76
CA VAL A 118 -9.33 -3.74 5.40
C VAL A 118 -10.35 -4.35 4.43
N PRO A 119 -10.93 -3.56 3.52
CA PRO A 119 -11.90 -4.06 2.57
C PRO A 119 -11.20 -4.88 1.48
N ASP A 120 -11.84 -5.96 1.05
CA ASP A 120 -11.28 -6.90 0.08
C ASP A 120 -10.95 -6.27 -1.28
N MET A 121 -11.64 -5.18 -1.63
CA MET A 121 -11.39 -4.40 -2.85
C MET A 121 -10.00 -3.77 -2.80
N LEU A 122 -9.62 -3.22 -1.65
CA LEU A 122 -8.32 -2.57 -1.49
C LEU A 122 -7.20 -3.60 -1.53
N SER A 123 -7.30 -4.67 -0.72
CA SER A 123 -6.28 -5.72 -0.71
C SER A 123 -6.12 -6.38 -2.09
N ALA A 124 -7.22 -6.67 -2.78
CA ALA A 124 -7.18 -7.22 -4.13
C ALA A 124 -6.52 -6.27 -5.15
N LEU A 125 -6.81 -4.97 -5.11
CA LEU A 125 -6.18 -4.00 -6.02
C LEU A 125 -4.68 -3.85 -5.74
N ILE A 126 -4.28 -3.81 -4.47
CA ILE A 126 -2.86 -3.72 -4.11
C ILE A 126 -2.13 -5.01 -4.52
N LEU A 127 -2.74 -6.19 -4.37
CA LEU A 127 -2.22 -7.44 -4.94
C LEU A 127 -2.13 -7.39 -6.47
N ASP A 128 -3.10 -6.73 -7.13
CA ASP A 128 -3.10 -6.59 -8.59
C ASP A 128 -1.89 -5.80 -9.10
N GLN A 129 -1.31 -4.92 -8.28
CA GLN A 129 -0.07 -4.21 -8.63
C GLN A 129 1.10 -5.19 -8.86
N LEU A 130 1.13 -6.34 -8.17
CA LEU A 130 2.08 -7.41 -8.44
C LEU A 130 1.76 -8.12 -9.77
N ARG A 131 0.48 -8.36 -10.07
CA ARG A 131 0.06 -8.92 -11.37
C ARG A 131 0.51 -8.02 -12.53
N LEU A 132 0.39 -6.70 -12.38
CA LEU A 132 0.81 -5.72 -13.38
C LEU A 132 2.32 -5.73 -13.68
N VAL A 133 3.15 -6.21 -12.74
CA VAL A 133 4.58 -6.46 -12.99
C VAL A 133 4.74 -7.49 -14.11
N PHE A 134 4.05 -8.62 -13.99
CA PHE A 134 4.19 -9.74 -14.92
C PHE A 134 3.36 -9.57 -16.20
N ALA A 135 2.27 -8.81 -16.14
CA ALA A 135 1.40 -8.53 -17.30
C ALA A 135 1.91 -7.40 -18.23
N GLY A 136 3.08 -6.79 -17.93
CA GLY A 136 3.65 -5.74 -18.78
C GLY A 136 4.50 -4.69 -18.07
N GLY A 137 4.86 -4.89 -16.79
CA GLY A 137 5.74 -4.00 -16.05
C GLY A 137 5.13 -2.63 -15.74
N LYS A 138 3.81 -2.57 -15.50
CA LYS A 138 3.09 -1.32 -15.21
C LYS A 138 2.96 -1.09 -13.70
N GLY A 139 2.75 0.17 -13.32
CA GLY A 139 2.48 0.58 -11.94
C GLY A 139 3.75 0.88 -11.13
N ALA A 140 3.54 1.43 -9.95
CA ALA A 140 4.55 1.88 -9.02
C ALA A 140 5.39 0.71 -8.48
N TYR A 141 4.71 -0.40 -8.17
CA TYR A 141 5.39 -1.60 -7.69
C TYR A 141 6.37 -2.14 -8.74
N ALA A 142 5.97 -2.22 -10.01
CA ALA A 142 6.86 -2.67 -11.09
C ALA A 142 8.11 -1.79 -11.26
N LYS A 143 7.97 -0.46 -11.10
CA LYS A 143 9.09 0.48 -11.19
C LYS A 143 10.06 0.36 -10.01
N GLY A 144 9.52 0.15 -8.80
CA GLY A 144 10.31 0.04 -7.56
C GLY A 144 10.81 -1.36 -7.24
N ARG A 145 10.35 -2.40 -7.96
CA ARG A 145 10.68 -3.79 -7.69
C ARG A 145 12.19 -4.04 -7.83
N ALA A 146 12.81 -4.50 -6.74
CA ALA A 146 14.24 -4.80 -6.71
C ALA A 146 14.63 -5.97 -7.63
N ALA A 147 13.77 -6.98 -7.75
CA ALA A 147 13.99 -8.12 -8.62
C ALA A 147 13.63 -7.79 -10.08
N LYS A 148 14.55 -8.06 -11.00
CA LYS A 148 14.34 -7.91 -12.45
C LYS A 148 14.01 -9.23 -13.17
N ARG A 149 13.61 -10.26 -12.42
CA ARG A 149 13.32 -11.59 -12.96
C ARG A 149 11.85 -11.76 -13.31
N ALA A 150 11.55 -12.67 -14.25
CA ALA A 150 10.19 -12.93 -14.72
C ALA A 150 9.31 -13.72 -13.72
N GLY A 151 9.92 -14.48 -12.80
CA GLY A 151 9.19 -15.18 -11.72
C GLY A 151 9.09 -14.40 -10.40
N ILE A 152 8.26 -14.91 -9.48
CA ILE A 152 8.04 -14.37 -8.13
C ILE A 152 9.31 -14.42 -7.30
N ALA A 153 9.84 -13.30 -6.83
CA ALA A 153 11.04 -13.19 -5.99
C ALA A 153 10.70 -13.06 -4.49
N SER A 154 11.71 -13.10 -3.61
CA SER A 154 11.50 -12.94 -2.16
C SER A 154 10.81 -11.62 -1.80
N CYS A 155 11.19 -10.51 -2.45
CA CYS A 155 10.56 -9.21 -2.22
C CYS A 155 9.07 -9.17 -2.60
N ASP A 156 8.64 -10.01 -3.54
CA ASP A 156 7.23 -10.13 -3.92
C ASP A 156 6.45 -10.90 -2.86
N ILE A 157 7.08 -11.91 -2.26
CA ILE A 157 6.54 -12.65 -1.13
C ILE A 157 6.36 -11.72 0.09
N ASP A 158 7.35 -10.89 0.38
CA ASP A 158 7.28 -9.89 1.45
C ASP A 158 6.17 -8.87 1.18
N PHE A 159 6.01 -8.43 -0.07
CA PHE A 159 4.92 -7.53 -0.48
C PHE A 159 3.54 -8.16 -0.32
N ILE A 160 3.33 -9.40 -0.80
CA ILE A 160 2.08 -10.15 -0.60
C ILE A 160 1.77 -10.28 0.88
N TYR A 161 2.79 -10.55 1.70
CA TYR A 161 2.62 -10.67 3.14
C TYR A 161 2.14 -9.35 3.77
N ARG A 162 2.77 -8.21 3.45
CA ARG A 162 2.34 -6.90 3.98
C ARG A 162 0.85 -6.65 3.73
N ILE A 163 0.35 -7.08 2.58
CA ILE A 163 -1.07 -6.96 2.19
C ILE A 163 -1.96 -7.91 2.99
N LEU A 164 -1.59 -9.19 3.07
CA LEU A 164 -2.44 -10.25 3.61
C LEU A 164 -2.31 -10.45 5.12
N ARG A 165 -1.39 -9.77 5.80
CA ARG A 165 -1.13 -9.98 7.23
C ARG A 165 -2.38 -9.79 8.10
N GLY A 166 -3.22 -8.80 7.78
CA GLY A 166 -4.47 -8.54 8.50
C GLY A 166 -5.48 -9.68 8.36
N SER A 167 -5.39 -10.44 7.27
CA SER A 167 -6.27 -11.57 6.95
C SER A 167 -5.86 -12.87 7.66
N VAL A 168 -4.76 -12.88 8.42
CA VAL A 168 -4.29 -14.05 9.18
C VAL A 168 -4.88 -14.06 10.59
N HIS A 169 -5.77 -15.02 10.87
CA HIS A 169 -6.40 -15.20 12.18
C HIS A 169 -6.19 -16.61 12.73
N LYS A 170 -5.64 -16.74 13.95
CA LYS A 170 -5.41 -18.02 14.67
C LYS A 170 -4.70 -19.10 13.83
N GLY A 171 -3.73 -18.69 13.02
CA GLY A 171 -3.03 -19.62 12.15
C GLY A 171 -3.92 -20.18 11.04
N LYS A 172 -4.87 -19.39 10.53
CA LYS A 172 -5.62 -19.56 9.29
C LYS A 172 -5.62 -18.24 8.54
N MET A 173 -5.52 -18.27 7.22
CA MET A 173 -5.65 -17.09 6.37
C MET A 173 -7.05 -17.10 5.77
N LEU A 174 -7.81 -16.02 5.95
CA LEU A 174 -9.14 -15.86 5.39
C LEU A 174 -9.04 -14.98 4.15
N LEU A 175 -9.22 -15.57 2.97
CA LEU A 175 -9.16 -14.83 1.71
C LEU A 175 -10.54 -14.66 1.10
N SER A 176 -10.79 -13.47 0.56
CA SER A 176 -11.95 -13.18 -0.28
C SER A 176 -11.80 -13.84 -1.66
N GLN A 177 -12.93 -13.94 -2.39
CA GLN A 177 -12.90 -14.39 -3.78
C GLN A 177 -12.11 -13.44 -4.69
N ARG A 178 -12.07 -12.15 -4.37
CA ARG A 178 -11.33 -11.14 -5.16
C ARG A 178 -9.83 -11.35 -5.02
N GLU A 179 -9.35 -11.53 -3.80
CA GLU A 179 -7.92 -11.80 -3.52
C GLU A 179 -7.47 -13.11 -4.17
N ILE A 180 -8.28 -14.17 -4.06
CA ILE A 180 -7.99 -15.47 -4.70
C ILE A 180 -7.91 -15.31 -6.21
N ALA A 181 -8.87 -14.61 -6.84
CA ALA A 181 -8.88 -14.42 -8.28
C ALA A 181 -7.61 -13.70 -8.79
N VAL A 182 -7.11 -12.71 -8.03
CA VAL A 182 -5.86 -12.01 -8.37
C VAL A 182 -4.65 -12.94 -8.22
N LEU A 183 -4.58 -13.72 -7.13
CA LEU A 183 -3.49 -14.67 -6.90
C LEU A 183 -3.46 -15.78 -7.95
N ASP A 184 -4.62 -16.33 -8.33
CA ASP A 184 -4.75 -17.30 -9.42
C ASP A 184 -4.30 -16.69 -10.76
N ALA A 185 -4.66 -15.43 -11.03
CA ALA A 185 -4.22 -14.73 -12.24
C ALA A 185 -2.69 -14.51 -12.27
N ILE A 186 -2.09 -14.19 -11.11
CA ILE A 186 -0.63 -14.12 -10.98
C ILE A 186 -0.01 -15.50 -11.25
N ASP A 187 -0.55 -16.57 -10.67
CA ASP A 187 -0.03 -17.93 -10.82
C ASP A 187 0.01 -18.37 -12.29
N VAL A 188 -1.04 -18.07 -13.05
CA VAL A 188 -1.10 -18.32 -14.50
C VAL A 188 0.01 -17.57 -15.25
N LEU A 189 0.30 -16.32 -14.87
CA LEU A 189 1.34 -15.52 -15.52
C LEU A 189 2.75 -16.05 -15.23
N VAL A 190 2.98 -16.59 -14.03
CA VAL A 190 4.32 -17.04 -13.59
C VAL A 190 4.51 -18.55 -13.66
N GLN A 191 3.55 -19.31 -14.19
CA GLN A 191 3.54 -20.79 -14.15
C GLN A 191 4.79 -21.47 -14.75
N ASN A 192 5.43 -20.84 -15.74
CA ASN A 192 6.61 -21.39 -16.42
C ASN A 192 7.93 -20.74 -15.95
N GLU A 193 7.87 -19.94 -14.89
CA GLU A 193 9.01 -19.16 -14.39
C GLU A 193 9.64 -19.79 -13.15
N ILE A 194 10.87 -19.38 -12.86
CA ILE A 194 11.55 -19.77 -11.62
C ILE A 194 10.97 -18.91 -10.49
N ASN A 195 10.02 -19.47 -9.76
CA ASN A 195 9.34 -18.83 -8.63
C ASN A 195 10.03 -19.12 -7.30
N HIS A 196 9.86 -18.23 -6.34
CA HIS A 196 10.30 -18.47 -4.96
C HIS A 196 9.48 -19.64 -4.39
N PRO A 197 10.09 -20.60 -3.66
CA PRO A 197 9.38 -21.80 -3.17
C PRO A 197 8.15 -21.47 -2.31
N ALA A 198 8.21 -20.36 -1.56
CA ALA A 198 7.11 -19.82 -0.77
C ALA A 198 5.81 -19.60 -1.58
N TRP A 199 5.93 -19.27 -2.88
CA TRP A 199 4.79 -19.06 -3.78
C TRP A 199 4.02 -20.36 -4.01
N ALA A 200 4.72 -21.45 -4.33
CA ALA A 200 4.09 -22.75 -4.55
C ALA A 200 3.41 -23.27 -3.28
N ASP A 201 4.00 -23.01 -2.11
CA ASP A 201 3.38 -23.35 -0.84
C ASP A 201 2.11 -22.53 -0.60
N LEU A 202 2.15 -21.22 -0.88
CA LEU A 202 0.99 -20.33 -0.75
C LEU A 202 -0.17 -20.79 -1.62
N MET A 203 0.07 -21.03 -2.92
CA MET A 203 -0.97 -21.48 -3.84
C MET A 203 -1.55 -22.84 -3.44
N ARG A 204 -0.71 -23.76 -2.94
CA ARG A 204 -1.18 -25.05 -2.41
C ARG A 204 -2.09 -24.89 -1.18
N SER A 205 -1.74 -23.97 -0.28
CA SER A 205 -2.56 -23.62 0.87
C SER A 205 -3.91 -23.05 0.46
N ILE A 206 -3.94 -22.15 -0.53
CA ILE A 206 -5.16 -21.55 -1.08
C ILE A 206 -6.02 -22.61 -1.78
N ALA A 207 -5.42 -23.54 -2.53
CA ALA A 207 -6.13 -24.64 -3.18
C ALA A 207 -6.76 -25.61 -2.17
N ALA A 208 -6.13 -25.81 -1.01
CA ALA A 208 -6.60 -26.68 0.06
C ALA A 208 -7.58 -26.00 1.05
N ARG A 209 -8.13 -24.84 0.70
CA ARG A 209 -9.04 -24.07 1.57
C ARG A 209 -10.33 -24.81 1.91
N ASP A 210 -10.89 -24.52 3.08
CA ASP A 210 -12.19 -25.07 3.48
C ASP A 210 -13.38 -24.35 2.81
N SER A 211 -14.59 -24.89 2.99
CA SER A 211 -15.83 -24.31 2.43
C SER A 211 -16.14 -22.89 2.94
N ASN A 212 -15.46 -22.46 4.01
CA ASN A 212 -15.60 -21.13 4.60
C ASN A 212 -14.46 -20.18 4.13
N GLY A 213 -13.62 -20.61 3.18
CA GLY A 213 -12.56 -19.80 2.59
C GLY A 213 -11.25 -19.77 3.38
N HIS A 214 -11.10 -20.56 4.45
CA HIS A 214 -9.86 -20.55 5.22
C HIS A 214 -8.79 -21.41 4.56
N ALA A 215 -7.62 -20.81 4.33
CA ALA A 215 -6.40 -21.48 3.91
C ALA A 215 -5.46 -21.65 5.12
N SER A 216 -4.70 -22.74 5.19
CA SER A 216 -3.73 -22.92 6.28
C SER A 216 -2.46 -22.09 6.01
N PRO A 217 -1.97 -21.25 6.93
CA PRO A 217 -0.79 -20.47 6.72
C PRO A 217 0.40 -21.39 6.50
N VAL A 218 1.20 -21.03 5.52
CA VAL A 218 2.38 -21.77 5.11
C VAL A 218 3.52 -21.59 6.14
N PRO A 219 4.47 -22.54 6.26
CA PRO A 219 5.49 -22.50 7.29
C PRO A 219 6.32 -21.21 7.33
N TRP A 220 6.65 -20.66 6.16
CA TRP A 220 7.39 -19.39 6.07
C TRP A 220 6.59 -18.19 6.57
N LEU A 221 5.25 -18.21 6.43
CA LEU A 221 4.35 -17.19 6.97
C LEU A 221 4.36 -17.21 8.50
N GLN A 222 4.44 -18.39 9.11
CA GLN A 222 4.59 -18.51 10.57
C GLN A 222 5.96 -18.05 11.07
N MET A 223 7.02 -18.25 10.27
CA MET A 223 8.36 -17.77 10.61
C MET A 223 8.43 -16.23 10.59
N LEU A 224 7.93 -15.59 9.53
CA LEU A 224 7.88 -14.13 9.44
C LEU A 224 6.99 -13.50 10.52
N LEU A 225 5.83 -14.11 10.83
CA LEU A 225 4.98 -13.66 11.92
C LEU A 225 5.70 -13.70 13.27
N ARG A 226 6.53 -14.73 13.52
CA ARG A 226 7.35 -14.81 14.73
C ARG A 226 8.45 -13.75 14.74
N GLU A 227 9.21 -13.63 13.66
CA GLU A 227 10.30 -12.64 13.57
C GLU A 227 9.79 -11.20 13.75
N MET A 228 8.59 -10.89 13.25
CA MET A 228 7.97 -9.57 13.45
C MET A 228 7.38 -9.37 14.85
N GLN A 229 6.75 -10.39 15.43
CA GLN A 229 6.29 -10.33 16.83
C GLN A 229 7.45 -10.13 17.81
N ASP A 230 8.61 -10.72 17.52
CA ASP A 230 9.83 -10.54 18.30
C ASP A 230 10.44 -9.15 18.10
N MET A 231 10.20 -8.50 16.94
CA MET A 231 10.63 -7.13 16.64
C MET A 231 9.76 -6.05 17.29
N ASP A 232 8.44 -6.26 17.37
CA ASP A 232 7.51 -5.35 18.07
C ASP A 232 7.62 -5.46 19.61
N ALA A 233 8.27 -6.51 20.11
CA ALA A 233 8.52 -6.74 21.54
C ALA A 233 9.90 -6.27 22.02
N ALA A 234 10.74 -5.71 21.13
CA ALA A 234 12.10 -5.25 21.40
C ALA A 234 12.21 -3.71 21.41
#